data_AF-A0A072P008-F1
#
_entry.id   AF-A0A072P008-F1
#
_cell.length_a   1.000
_cell.length_b   1.000
_cell.length_c   1.000
_cell.angle_alpha   90.00
_cell.angle_beta   90.00
_cell.angle_gamma   90.00
#
_symmetry.space_group_name_H-M   'P 1'
#
loop_
_entity.id
_entity.type
_entity.pdbx_description
1 polymer ?
#
loop_
_entity_poly.entity_id
_entity_poly.type
_entity_poly.pdbx_seq_one_letter_code
_entity_poly.pdbx_strand_id
1 'polypeptide(L)'
;MATQSQPPNRNNDVYEWITAFQEGTDPDVQIKIVDQYKNLVESLARKFSRGRGLHEDIVQVGMIGLLAAIRRYDPVYGKSFESFAIPTIIGEIKRFIRDKTWSVHVPRRIKELGPRIKKAADILTNEYQRSPKVAEIADFLEVSEEEVLETMEISRSYHALSIDSQIDTDAEGSKVTILDMIAVNEDGYNEIDRTMLIERAFVVLNEREREILNYTFYQNLSQKEAGEKVGISQMHVSRIQRRALKKLKEALQIDTLEL
;
A
#
# COMPACT_ATOMS: atom_id res chain seq x y z
N MET A 1 0.44 62.94 -35.93
CA MET A 1 1.44 62.28 -35.06
C MET A 1 0.86 60.97 -34.61
N ALA A 2 1.41 59.86 -35.12
CA ALA A 2 0.99 58.51 -34.80
C ALA A 2 1.68 58.05 -33.52
N THR A 3 0.93 57.41 -32.63
CA THR A 3 1.51 56.56 -31.58
C THR A 3 0.72 55.26 -31.61
N GLN A 4 1.29 54.27 -32.29
CA GLN A 4 0.81 52.90 -32.27
C GLN A 4 0.96 52.35 -30.85
N SER A 5 -0.11 51.77 -30.32
CA SER A 5 -0.06 50.89 -29.15
C SER A 5 -0.58 49.53 -29.59
N GLN A 6 0.32 48.67 -30.03
CA GLN A 6 0.09 47.24 -30.18
C GLN A 6 0.81 46.57 -28.99
N PRO A 7 0.13 45.74 -28.17
CA PRO A 7 0.83 44.91 -27.19
C PRO A 7 1.70 43.89 -27.94
N PRO A 8 2.86 43.48 -27.39
CA PRO A 8 3.80 42.62 -28.10
C PRO A 8 3.19 41.24 -28.32
N ASN A 9 3.58 40.67 -29.47
CA ASN A 9 3.07 39.50 -30.17
C ASN A 9 3.26 38.14 -29.44
N ARG A 10 2.96 38.04 -28.13
CA ARG A 10 3.30 36.89 -27.27
C ARG A 10 2.71 35.53 -27.69
N ASN A 11 1.66 35.50 -28.52
CA ASN A 11 1.03 34.26 -28.97
C ASN A 11 1.65 33.67 -30.24
N ASN A 12 2.28 34.48 -31.10
CA ASN A 12 2.90 33.95 -32.33
C ASN A 12 4.20 33.20 -32.01
N ASP A 13 4.99 33.73 -31.07
CA ASP A 13 6.29 33.16 -30.70
C ASP A 13 6.17 31.72 -30.17
N VAL A 14 5.06 31.39 -29.49
CA VAL A 14 4.83 30.05 -28.93
C VAL A 14 4.73 28.98 -30.03
N TYR A 15 4.05 29.27 -31.14
CA TYR A 15 3.88 28.29 -32.21
C TYR A 15 5.18 28.05 -32.98
N GLU A 16 5.98 29.10 -33.16
CA GLU A 16 7.33 28.99 -33.72
C GLU A 16 8.23 28.15 -32.82
N TRP A 17 8.16 28.38 -31.50
CA TRP A 17 8.90 27.58 -30.51
C TRP A 17 8.47 26.11 -30.52
N ILE A 18 7.17 25.82 -30.58
CA ILE A 18 6.69 24.43 -30.66
C ILE A 18 7.22 23.75 -31.92
N THR A 19 7.20 24.44 -33.07
CA THR A 19 7.70 23.91 -34.34
C THR A 19 9.20 23.64 -34.27
N ALA A 20 9.99 24.61 -33.81
CA ALA A 20 11.44 24.46 -33.64
C ALA A 20 11.82 23.33 -32.67
N PHE A 21 11.03 23.14 -31.62
CA PHE A 21 11.21 22.02 -30.69
C PHE A 21 10.92 20.66 -31.35
N GLN A 22 9.86 20.57 -32.16
CA GLN A 22 9.48 19.33 -32.85
C GLN A 22 10.48 18.93 -33.94
N GLU A 23 11.07 19.91 -34.63
CA GLU A 23 12.11 19.71 -35.64
C GLU A 23 13.49 19.40 -35.02
N GLY A 24 13.65 19.63 -33.71
CA GLY A 24 14.91 19.42 -32.99
C GLY A 24 15.97 20.49 -33.31
N THR A 25 15.53 21.66 -33.76
CA THR A 25 16.40 22.71 -34.31
C THR A 25 17.14 23.51 -33.24
N ASP A 26 16.56 23.64 -32.03
CA ASP A 26 17.16 24.39 -30.91
C ASP A 26 16.81 23.76 -29.55
N PRO A 27 17.79 23.29 -28.75
CA PRO A 27 17.57 22.71 -27.43
C PRO A 27 17.08 23.72 -26.38
N ASP A 28 17.39 25.02 -26.53
CA ASP A 28 17.02 26.07 -25.57
C ASP A 28 15.55 26.48 -25.67
N VAL A 29 14.90 26.15 -26.79
CA VAL A 29 13.47 26.41 -27.00
C VAL A 29 12.60 25.65 -26.00
N GLN A 30 13.02 24.46 -25.57
CA GLN A 30 12.31 23.71 -24.54
C GLN A 30 12.18 24.53 -23.24
N ILE A 31 13.26 25.22 -22.83
CA ILE A 31 13.30 26.02 -21.61
C ILE A 31 12.30 27.19 -21.73
N LYS A 32 12.29 27.88 -22.87
CA LYS A 32 11.38 29.01 -23.14
C LYS A 32 9.91 28.60 -23.04
N ILE A 33 9.53 27.47 -23.63
CA ILE A 33 8.15 26.97 -23.56
C ILE A 33 7.81 26.56 -22.12
N VAL A 34 8.72 25.87 -21.42
CA VAL A 34 8.49 25.46 -20.02
C VAL A 34 8.31 26.68 -19.11
N ASP A 35 9.15 27.70 -19.22
CA ASP A 35 9.02 28.93 -18.42
C ASP A 35 7.69 29.65 -18.68
N GLN A 36 7.26 29.71 -19.95
CA GLN A 36 5.99 30.31 -20.33
C GLN A 36 4.79 29.59 -19.70
N TYR A 37 4.81 28.25 -19.65
CA TYR A 37 3.68 27.45 -19.19
C TYR A 37 3.79 26.94 -17.75
N LYS A 38 4.90 27.22 -17.06
CA LYS A 38 5.13 26.78 -15.68
C LYS A 38 3.99 27.16 -14.73
N ASN A 39 3.59 28.44 -14.74
CA ASN A 39 2.51 28.93 -13.88
C ASN A 39 1.16 28.25 -14.21
N LEU A 40 0.90 27.92 -15.47
CA LEU A 40 -0.30 27.18 -15.86
C LEU A 40 -0.26 25.77 -15.26
N VAL A 41 0.84 25.05 -15.41
CA VAL A 41 1.01 23.70 -14.84
C VAL A 41 0.85 23.72 -13.32
N GLU A 42 1.49 24.67 -12.62
CA GLU A 42 1.36 24.82 -11.17
C GLU A 42 -0.10 25.10 -10.75
N SER A 43 -0.81 25.95 -11.49
CA SER A 43 -2.22 26.25 -11.21
C SER A 43 -3.14 25.04 -11.40
N LEU A 44 -2.84 24.19 -12.39
CA LEU A 44 -3.56 22.94 -12.63
C LEU A 44 -3.26 21.93 -11.53
N ALA A 45 -1.97 21.73 -11.20
CA ALA A 45 -1.50 20.84 -10.15
C ALA A 45 -2.14 21.14 -8.79
N ARG A 46 -2.21 22.42 -8.42
CA ARG A 46 -2.77 22.88 -7.13
C ARG A 46 -4.21 22.43 -6.89
N LYS A 47 -5.01 22.23 -7.95
CA LYS A 47 -6.38 21.69 -7.85
C LYS A 47 -6.41 20.22 -7.40
N PHE A 48 -5.34 19.48 -7.67
CA PHE A 48 -5.22 18.04 -7.37
C PHE A 48 -4.37 17.74 -6.14
N SER A 49 -3.58 18.70 -5.64
CA SER A 49 -2.66 18.50 -4.51
C SER A 49 -3.29 18.62 -3.11
N ARG A 50 -4.58 18.99 -2.99
CA ARG A 50 -5.24 19.34 -1.71
C ARG A 50 -4.99 18.29 -0.61
N GLY A 51 -4.10 18.63 0.34
CA GLY A 51 -3.80 17.86 1.55
C GLY A 51 -2.82 16.69 1.42
N ARG A 52 -2.17 16.49 0.26
CA ARG A 52 -1.48 15.22 -0.04
C ARG A 52 0.04 15.19 0.09
N GLY A 53 0.71 16.31 0.40
CA GLY A 53 2.19 16.38 0.41
C GLY A 53 2.86 16.18 -0.96
N LEU A 54 2.12 15.73 -1.98
CA LEU A 54 2.59 15.40 -3.33
C LEU A 54 2.53 16.60 -4.30
N HIS A 55 2.54 17.84 -3.82
CA HIS A 55 2.36 18.99 -4.70
C HIS A 55 3.46 19.07 -5.75
N GLU A 56 4.72 18.97 -5.31
CA GLU A 56 5.88 19.02 -6.19
C GLU A 56 5.87 17.87 -7.21
N ASP A 57 5.54 16.65 -6.77
CA ASP A 57 5.41 15.49 -7.66
C ASP A 57 4.33 15.70 -8.73
N ILE A 58 3.17 16.23 -8.33
CA ILE A 58 2.07 16.51 -9.26
C ILE A 58 2.48 17.61 -10.26
N VAL A 59 3.23 18.64 -9.82
CA VAL A 59 3.78 19.65 -10.72
C VAL A 59 4.73 19.01 -11.73
N GLN A 60 5.65 18.15 -11.28
CA GLN A 60 6.59 17.44 -12.16
C GLN A 60 5.88 16.56 -13.19
N VAL A 61 4.87 15.79 -12.77
CA VAL A 61 4.03 15.01 -13.68
C VAL A 61 3.29 15.91 -14.67
N GLY A 62 2.79 17.05 -14.21
CA GLY A 62 2.17 18.04 -15.08
C GLY A 62 3.15 18.60 -16.13
N MET A 63 4.42 18.80 -15.77
CA MET A 63 5.48 19.20 -16.69
C MET A 63 5.77 18.12 -17.74
N ILE A 64 5.78 16.85 -17.35
CA ILE A 64 5.88 15.73 -18.30
C ILE A 64 4.69 15.75 -19.27
N GLY A 65 3.48 16.01 -18.76
CA GLY A 65 2.29 16.17 -19.59
C GLY A 65 2.38 17.34 -20.57
N LEU A 66 2.97 18.47 -20.15
CA LEU A 66 3.23 19.61 -21.02
C LEU A 66 4.21 19.24 -22.14
N LEU A 67 5.34 18.60 -21.82
CA LEU A 67 6.33 18.15 -22.82
C LEU A 67 5.70 17.16 -23.82
N ALA A 68 4.84 16.26 -23.34
CA ALA A 68 4.10 15.34 -24.20
C ALA A 68 3.09 16.07 -25.10
N ALA A 69 2.47 17.15 -24.61
CA ALA A 69 1.58 17.99 -25.41
C ALA A 69 2.36 18.74 -26.50
N ILE A 70 3.51 19.33 -26.18
CA ILE A 70 4.37 20.02 -27.16
C ILE A 70 4.74 19.08 -28.31
N ARG A 71 5.15 17.84 -27.99
CA ARG A 71 5.54 16.83 -29.00
C ARG A 71 4.42 16.40 -29.95
N ARG A 72 3.16 16.51 -29.54
CA ARG A 72 1.99 15.98 -30.29
C ARG A 72 1.07 17.04 -30.84
N TYR A 73 1.27 18.31 -30.47
CA TYR A 73 0.42 19.38 -30.94
C TYR A 73 0.62 19.60 -32.44
N ASP A 74 -0.48 19.72 -33.16
CA ASP A 74 -0.51 19.99 -34.59
C ASP A 74 -1.43 21.20 -34.85
N PRO A 75 -0.89 22.32 -35.35
CA PRO A 75 -1.66 23.54 -35.60
C PRO A 75 -2.71 23.39 -36.72
N VAL A 76 -2.61 22.36 -37.58
CA VAL A 76 -3.56 22.12 -38.69
C VAL A 76 -4.99 21.88 -38.17
N TYR A 77 -5.14 21.39 -36.94
CA TYR A 77 -6.45 21.17 -36.32
C TYR A 77 -7.15 22.45 -35.83
N GLY A 78 -6.53 23.63 -35.96
CA GLY A 78 -7.14 24.93 -35.75
C GLY A 78 -7.54 25.28 -34.30
N LYS A 79 -7.13 24.47 -33.32
CA LYS A 79 -7.33 24.73 -31.89
C LYS A 79 -6.07 25.34 -31.28
N SER A 80 -6.21 26.24 -30.31
CA SER A 80 -5.05 26.79 -29.60
C SER A 80 -4.25 25.68 -28.90
N PHE A 81 -2.95 25.92 -28.71
CA PHE A 81 -2.09 24.99 -27.98
C PHE A 81 -2.62 24.71 -26.57
N GLU A 82 -3.08 25.72 -25.84
CA GLU A 82 -3.65 25.57 -24.49
C GLU A 82 -4.85 24.63 -24.47
N SER A 83 -5.71 24.72 -25.49
CA SER A 83 -6.90 23.88 -25.61
C SER A 83 -6.57 22.40 -25.77
N PHE A 84 -5.37 22.08 -26.29
CA PHE A 84 -4.84 20.73 -26.40
C PHE A 84 -3.99 20.31 -25.18
N ALA A 85 -3.16 21.22 -24.68
CA ALA A 85 -2.23 20.97 -23.60
C ALA A 85 -2.94 20.76 -22.26
N ILE A 86 -3.96 21.56 -21.93
CA ILE A 86 -4.65 21.49 -20.64
C ILE A 86 -5.27 20.10 -20.39
N PRO A 87 -6.07 19.51 -21.31
CA PRO A 87 -6.59 18.15 -21.13
C PRO A 87 -5.48 17.09 -21.01
N THR A 88 -4.38 17.25 -21.75
CA THR A 88 -3.23 16.34 -21.72
C THR A 88 -2.53 16.36 -20.35
N ILE A 89 -2.23 17.56 -19.84
CA ILE A 89 -1.61 17.76 -18.53
C ILE A 89 -2.49 17.19 -17.41
N ILE A 90 -3.79 17.50 -17.44
CA ILE A 90 -4.75 16.96 -16.46
C ILE A 90 -4.82 15.44 -16.55
N GLY A 91 -4.76 14.88 -17.76
CA GLY A 91 -4.75 13.42 -17.99
C GLY A 91 -3.57 12.73 -17.31
N GLU A 92 -2.35 13.24 -17.50
CA GLU A 92 -1.15 12.69 -16.85
C GLU A 92 -1.20 12.84 -15.33
N ILE A 93 -1.64 13.99 -14.82
CA ILE A 93 -1.82 14.21 -13.37
C ILE A 93 -2.80 13.18 -12.78
N LYS A 94 -3.97 13.01 -13.42
CA LYS A 94 -4.97 12.03 -12.96
C LYS A 94 -4.44 10.60 -12.99
N ARG A 95 -3.69 10.25 -14.04
CA ARG A 95 -3.05 8.94 -14.19
C ARG A 95 -2.05 8.67 -13.08
N PHE A 96 -1.16 9.63 -12.78
CA PHE A 96 -0.21 9.53 -11.67
C PHE A 96 -0.93 9.32 -10.33
N ILE A 97 -1.94 10.13 -10.03
CA ILE A 97 -2.70 10.01 -8.77
C ILE A 97 -3.38 8.63 -8.64
N ARG A 98 -3.92 8.11 -9.73
CA ARG A 98 -4.55 6.78 -9.77
C ARG A 98 -3.55 5.65 -9.54
N ASP A 99 -2.35 5.78 -10.10
CA ASP A 99 -1.39 4.68 -10.19
C ASP A 99 -0.35 4.69 -9.06
N LYS A 100 -0.03 5.86 -8.49
CA LYS A 100 1.13 6.05 -7.59
C LYS A 100 0.80 6.59 -6.20
N THR A 101 -0.44 7.02 -5.93
CA THR A 101 -0.80 7.62 -4.62
C THR A 101 -1.46 6.63 -3.64
N TRP A 102 -1.76 5.40 -4.05
CA TRP A 102 -2.31 4.40 -3.13
C TRP A 102 -1.22 3.84 -2.22
N SER A 103 -1.44 3.86 -0.90
CA SER A 103 -0.50 3.27 0.08
C SER A 103 -0.32 1.75 -0.07
N VAL A 104 -1.29 1.07 -0.68
CA VAL A 104 -1.26 -0.37 -0.96
C VAL A 104 -1.66 -0.65 -2.40
N HIS A 105 -1.16 -1.75 -2.98
CA HIS A 105 -1.57 -2.16 -4.31
C HIS A 105 -3.04 -2.58 -4.30
N VAL A 106 -3.89 -1.86 -5.04
CA VAL A 106 -5.33 -2.15 -5.12
C VAL A 106 -5.73 -2.60 -6.53
N PRO A 107 -6.52 -3.69 -6.65
CA PRO A 107 -7.02 -4.18 -7.92
C PRO A 107 -7.70 -3.11 -8.78
N ARG A 108 -7.55 -3.21 -10.10
CA ARG A 108 -8.09 -2.23 -11.05
C ARG A 108 -9.63 -2.10 -10.97
N ARG A 109 -10.34 -3.22 -10.77
CA ARG A 109 -11.81 -3.25 -10.59
C ARG A 109 -12.26 -2.25 -9.50
N ILE A 110 -11.57 -2.25 -8.37
CA ILE A 110 -11.86 -1.37 -7.22
C ILE A 110 -11.54 0.09 -7.55
N LYS A 111 -10.43 0.36 -8.24
CA LYS A 111 -10.05 1.71 -8.68
C LYS A 111 -11.08 2.34 -9.63
N GLU A 112 -11.74 1.52 -10.43
CA GLU A 112 -12.78 1.96 -11.38
C GLU A 112 -14.17 2.05 -10.72
N LEU A 113 -14.48 1.13 -9.79
CA LEU A 113 -15.76 1.09 -9.09
C LEU A 113 -15.89 2.19 -8.02
N GLY A 114 -14.83 2.53 -7.28
CA GLY A 114 -14.88 3.55 -6.23
C GLY A 114 -15.41 4.92 -6.67
N PRO A 115 -14.90 5.52 -7.76
CA PRO A 115 -15.44 6.76 -8.30
C PRO A 115 -16.90 6.65 -8.77
N ARG A 116 -17.31 5.48 -9.28
CA ARG A 116 -18.71 5.21 -9.68
C ARG A 116 -19.63 5.15 -8.46
N ILE A 117 -19.21 4.47 -7.38
CA ILE A 117 -19.93 4.44 -6.09
C ILE A 117 -20.11 5.84 -5.54
N LYS A 118 -19.06 6.67 -5.51
CA LYS A 118 -19.18 8.05 -5.03
C LYS A 118 -20.20 8.86 -5.84
N LYS A 119 -20.12 8.75 -7.18
CA LYS A 119 -21.05 9.46 -8.08
C LYS A 119 -22.50 8.96 -7.91
N ALA A 120 -22.70 7.64 -7.79
CA ALA A 120 -24.02 7.06 -7.54
C ALA A 120 -24.58 7.51 -6.19
N ALA A 121 -23.75 7.52 -5.14
CA ALA A 121 -24.14 7.99 -3.83
C ALA A 121 -24.58 9.47 -3.86
N ASP A 122 -23.85 10.33 -4.57
CA ASP A 122 -24.21 11.75 -4.72
C ASP A 122 -25.54 11.92 -5.48
N ILE A 123 -25.76 11.15 -6.55
CA ILE A 123 -27.02 11.19 -7.34
C ILE A 123 -28.20 10.73 -6.47
N LEU A 124 -28.10 9.55 -5.86
CA LEU A 124 -29.16 8.97 -5.05
C LEU A 124 -29.44 9.80 -3.80
N THR A 125 -28.43 10.45 -3.22
CA THR A 125 -28.63 11.38 -2.09
C THR A 125 -29.48 12.58 -2.50
N ASN A 126 -29.23 13.15 -3.68
CA ASN A 126 -30.04 14.25 -4.21
C ASN A 126 -31.47 13.82 -4.52
N GLU A 127 -31.66 12.60 -5.03
CA GLU A 127 -32.99 12.08 -5.38
C GLU A 127 -33.82 11.70 -4.14
N TYR A 128 -33.22 10.97 -3.20
CA TYR A 128 -33.93 10.46 -2.02
C TYR A 128 -33.95 11.45 -0.84
N GLN A 129 -33.20 12.55 -0.93
CA GLN A 129 -33.05 13.54 0.15
C GLN A 129 -32.56 12.90 1.48
N ARG A 130 -31.80 11.80 1.37
CA ARG A 130 -31.16 11.08 2.47
C ARG A 130 -29.96 10.30 1.97
N SER A 131 -29.12 9.81 2.89
CA SER A 131 -28.05 8.88 2.53
C SER A 131 -28.63 7.59 1.91
N PRO A 132 -28.13 7.13 0.75
CA PRO A 132 -28.55 5.89 0.14
C PRO A 132 -28.01 4.67 0.92
N LYS A 133 -28.74 3.56 0.84
CA LYS A 133 -28.32 2.25 1.34
C LYS A 133 -27.38 1.57 0.35
N VAL A 134 -26.60 0.60 0.82
CA VAL A 134 -25.69 -0.19 -0.01
C VAL A 134 -26.43 -0.90 -1.14
N ALA A 135 -27.55 -1.56 -0.84
CA ALA A 135 -28.43 -2.17 -1.85
C ALA A 135 -28.87 -1.19 -2.95
N GLU A 136 -29.23 0.05 -2.58
CA GLU A 136 -29.67 1.07 -3.55
C GLU A 136 -28.53 1.51 -4.48
N ILE A 137 -27.29 1.57 -3.96
CA ILE A 137 -26.10 1.87 -4.75
C ILE A 137 -25.75 0.68 -5.67
N ALA A 138 -25.87 -0.54 -5.16
CA ALA A 138 -25.60 -1.77 -5.88
C ALA A 138 -26.55 -1.92 -7.08
N ASP A 139 -27.85 -1.74 -6.84
CA ASP A 139 -28.90 -1.76 -7.87
C ASP A 139 -28.66 -0.68 -8.93
N PHE A 140 -28.35 0.55 -8.52
CA PHE A 140 -28.09 1.66 -9.45
C PHE A 140 -26.86 1.42 -10.34
N LEU A 141 -25.86 0.70 -9.83
CA LEU A 141 -24.59 0.46 -10.53
C LEU A 141 -24.54 -0.89 -11.24
N GLU A 142 -25.57 -1.72 -11.09
CA GLU A 142 -25.66 -3.10 -11.59
C GLU A 142 -24.48 -3.97 -11.14
N VAL A 143 -24.16 -3.90 -9.84
CA VAL A 143 -23.09 -4.69 -9.19
C VAL A 143 -23.64 -5.35 -7.92
N SER A 144 -22.90 -6.28 -7.32
CA SER A 144 -23.35 -6.87 -6.05
C SER A 144 -23.11 -5.94 -4.85
N GLU A 145 -23.92 -6.08 -3.79
CA GLU A 145 -23.71 -5.37 -2.53
C GLU A 145 -22.33 -5.65 -1.92
N GLU A 146 -21.84 -6.88 -2.06
CA GLU A 146 -20.50 -7.29 -1.60
C GLU A 146 -19.40 -6.49 -2.30
N GLU A 147 -19.49 -6.32 -3.62
CA GLU A 147 -18.51 -5.52 -4.36
C GLU A 147 -18.54 -4.04 -3.96
N VAL A 148 -19.72 -3.51 -3.62
CA VAL A 148 -19.87 -2.15 -3.10
C VAL A 148 -19.23 -2.02 -1.73
N LEU A 149 -19.51 -2.93 -0.80
CA LEU A 149 -18.94 -2.94 0.55
C LEU A 149 -17.42 -3.08 0.51
N GLU A 150 -16.91 -4.05 -0.23
CA GLU A 150 -15.47 -4.29 -0.42
C GLU A 150 -14.78 -3.02 -0.95
N THR A 151 -15.37 -2.40 -1.98
CA THR A 151 -14.81 -1.19 -2.59
C THR A 151 -14.88 0.00 -1.63
N MET A 152 -15.96 0.14 -0.85
CA MET A 152 -16.09 1.21 0.14
C MET A 152 -15.05 1.07 1.24
N GLU A 153 -14.84 -0.14 1.77
CA GLU A 153 -13.82 -0.40 2.79
C GLU A 153 -12.41 -0.13 2.28
N ILE A 154 -12.06 -0.64 1.10
CA ILE A 154 -10.73 -0.42 0.52
C ILE A 154 -10.52 1.04 0.10
N SER A 155 -11.59 1.76 -0.26
CA SER A 155 -11.51 3.20 -0.54
C SER A 155 -11.22 4.03 0.72
N ARG A 156 -11.60 3.57 1.92
CA ARG A 156 -11.17 4.19 3.19
C ARG A 156 -9.67 3.99 3.43
N SER A 157 -9.11 2.87 2.97
CA SER A 157 -7.67 2.55 3.04
C SER A 157 -6.81 3.22 1.96
N TYR A 158 -7.36 4.20 1.23
CA TYR A 158 -6.61 4.98 0.23
C TYR A 158 -5.36 5.66 0.84
N HIS A 159 -5.40 5.96 2.14
CA HIS A 159 -4.25 6.35 2.94
C HIS A 159 -4.15 5.43 4.16
N ALA A 160 -2.99 4.77 4.33
CA ALA A 160 -2.70 4.11 5.59
C ALA A 160 -2.67 5.16 6.71
N LEU A 161 -3.30 4.85 7.86
CA LEU A 161 -3.13 5.64 9.07
C LEU A 161 -1.67 5.58 9.50
N SER A 162 -1.07 6.73 9.82
CA SER A 162 0.30 6.74 10.33
C SER A 162 0.30 6.13 11.72
N ILE A 163 1.18 5.17 11.96
CA ILE A 163 1.41 4.56 13.26
C ILE A 163 1.92 5.60 14.28
N ASP A 164 2.59 6.65 13.79
CA ASP A 164 3.04 7.80 14.59
C ASP A 164 1.94 8.85 14.82
N SER A 165 0.71 8.62 14.35
CA SER A 165 -0.40 9.56 14.60
C SER A 165 -0.67 9.65 16.09
N GLN A 166 -0.63 10.88 16.61
CA GLN A 166 -0.92 11.17 18.01
C GLN A 166 -2.43 11.18 18.24
N ILE A 167 -2.88 10.48 19.27
CA ILE A 167 -4.24 10.54 19.78
C ILE A 167 -4.22 11.34 21.07
N ASP A 168 -5.10 12.33 21.18
CA ASP A 168 -5.32 13.06 22.42
C ASP A 168 -6.00 12.13 23.43
N THR A 169 -5.37 11.92 24.58
CA THR A 169 -5.96 11.17 25.68
C THR A 169 -6.49 12.13 26.74
N ASP A 170 -7.58 11.75 27.41
CA ASP A 170 -8.28 12.59 28.41
C ASP A 170 -7.43 12.92 29.65
N ALA A 171 -6.24 12.31 29.79
CA ALA A 171 -5.32 12.50 30.90
C ALA A 171 -4.17 13.47 30.53
N GLU A 172 -4.23 14.68 31.09
CA GLU A 172 -3.09 15.60 31.28
C GLU A 172 -2.11 15.76 30.11
N GLY A 173 -2.62 15.92 28.88
CA GLY A 173 -1.81 16.34 27.73
C GLY A 173 -0.76 15.33 27.26
N SER A 174 -0.85 14.07 27.71
CA SER A 174 0.01 13.00 27.22
C SER A 174 -0.46 12.53 25.85
N LYS A 175 0.40 12.72 24.84
CA LYS A 175 0.17 12.31 23.46
C LYS A 175 0.64 10.88 23.27
N VAL A 176 -0.29 9.96 23.05
CA VAL A 176 -0.01 8.55 22.79
C VAL A 176 -0.09 8.31 21.28
N THR A 177 0.86 7.57 20.72
CA THR A 177 0.82 7.21 19.29
C THR A 177 -0.03 5.97 19.07
N ILE A 178 -0.51 5.75 17.84
CA ILE A 178 -1.18 4.49 17.49
C ILE A 178 -0.27 3.29 17.78
N LEU A 179 1.05 3.41 17.59
CA LEU A 179 2.02 2.36 17.90
C LEU A 179 1.93 1.89 19.34
N ASP A 180 1.84 2.83 20.28
CA ASP A 180 1.87 2.56 21.71
C ASP A 180 0.62 1.79 22.18
N MET A 181 -0.46 1.82 21.40
CA MET A 181 -1.70 1.10 21.66
C MET A 181 -1.74 -0.30 21.01
N ILE A 182 -0.79 -0.63 20.13
CA ILE A 182 -0.73 -1.95 19.52
C ILE A 182 -0.12 -2.91 20.52
N ALA A 183 -0.97 -3.76 21.12
CA ALA A 183 -0.52 -4.82 22.00
C ALA A 183 0.32 -5.84 21.22
N VAL A 184 1.51 -6.13 21.71
CA VAL A 184 2.33 -7.26 21.26
C VAL A 184 2.09 -8.41 22.24
N ASN A 185 1.67 -9.56 21.74
CA ASN A 185 1.70 -10.78 22.56
C ASN A 185 3.17 -11.17 22.72
N GLU A 186 3.76 -10.87 23.88
CA GLU A 186 5.08 -11.38 24.25
C GLU A 186 4.96 -12.81 24.78
N ASP A 187 5.19 -13.79 23.92
CA ASP A 187 5.26 -15.20 24.30
C ASP A 187 6.59 -15.59 24.97
N GLY A 188 7.53 -14.66 25.15
CA GLY A 188 8.88 -14.94 25.67
C GLY A 188 8.89 -15.59 27.05
N TYR A 189 8.02 -15.15 27.97
CA TYR A 189 7.89 -15.78 29.29
C TYR A 189 7.33 -17.21 29.19
N ASN A 190 6.34 -17.43 28.33
CA ASN A 190 5.77 -18.75 28.09
C ASN A 190 6.81 -19.73 27.49
N GLU A 191 7.71 -19.25 26.63
CA GLU A 191 8.79 -20.07 26.07
C GLU A 191 9.85 -20.46 27.11
N ILE A 192 10.24 -19.52 28.00
CA ILE A 192 11.18 -19.80 29.08
C ILE A 192 10.58 -20.82 30.06
N ASP A 193 9.33 -20.62 30.49
CA ASP A 193 8.65 -21.54 31.41
C ASP A 193 8.52 -22.94 30.81
N ARG A 194 8.17 -23.05 29.52
CA ARG A 194 8.13 -24.34 28.79
C ARG A 194 9.50 -24.99 28.74
N THR A 195 10.56 -24.23 28.49
CA THR A 195 11.93 -24.76 28.43
C THR A 195 12.35 -25.29 29.80
N MET A 196 12.12 -24.54 30.87
CA MET A 196 12.42 -24.96 32.24
C MET A 196 11.62 -26.20 32.68
N LEU A 197 10.34 -26.28 32.32
CA LEU A 197 9.50 -27.47 32.55
C LEU A 197 10.05 -28.71 31.82
N ILE A 198 10.46 -28.55 30.57
CA ILE A 198 11.03 -29.64 29.78
C ILE A 198 12.37 -30.10 30.40
N GLU A 199 13.27 -29.18 30.78
CA GLU A 199 14.54 -29.53 31.40
C GLU A 199 14.38 -30.34 32.69
N ARG A 200 13.40 -29.97 33.55
CA ARG A 200 13.08 -30.73 34.77
C ARG A 200 12.55 -32.13 34.44
N ALA A 201 11.65 -32.25 33.48
CA ALA A 201 11.12 -33.54 33.05
C ALA A 201 12.19 -34.44 32.42
N PHE A 202 13.24 -33.88 31.79
CA PHE A 202 14.30 -34.68 31.17
C PHE A 202 15.13 -35.51 32.16
N VAL A 203 15.10 -35.18 33.47
CA VAL A 203 15.79 -35.93 34.52
C VAL A 203 15.28 -37.37 34.64
N VAL A 204 13.99 -37.63 34.35
CA VAL A 204 13.41 -38.99 34.44
C VAL A 204 13.81 -39.93 33.30
N LEU A 205 14.47 -39.39 32.27
CA LEU A 205 14.96 -40.15 31.13
C LEU A 205 16.34 -40.72 31.42
N ASN A 206 16.55 -41.98 31.01
CA ASN A 206 17.89 -42.56 30.99
C ASN A 206 18.70 -42.03 29.80
N GLU A 207 20.02 -42.24 29.84
CA GLU A 207 20.94 -41.73 28.81
C GLU A 207 20.54 -42.14 27.39
N ARG A 208 20.09 -43.38 27.24
CA ARG A 208 19.68 -43.93 25.93
C ARG A 208 18.41 -43.28 25.39
N GLU A 209 17.46 -42.98 26.25
CA GLU A 209 16.23 -42.26 25.91
C GLU A 209 16.55 -40.81 25.50
N ARG A 210 17.42 -40.12 26.26
CA ARG A 210 17.86 -38.74 25.93
C ARG A 210 18.58 -38.68 24.59
N GLU A 211 19.50 -39.60 24.35
CA GLU A 211 20.26 -39.70 23.11
C GLU A 211 19.33 -39.87 21.89
N ILE A 212 18.33 -40.75 21.99
CA ILE A 212 17.34 -40.97 20.94
C ILE A 212 16.45 -39.74 20.71
N LEU A 213 16.02 -39.05 21.78
CA LEU A 213 15.24 -37.82 21.63
C LEU A 213 16.07 -36.69 21.01
N ASN A 214 17.35 -36.55 21.39
CA ASN A 214 18.25 -35.58 20.80
C ASN A 214 18.42 -35.79 19.30
N TYR A 215 18.65 -37.03 18.86
CA TYR A 215 18.76 -37.35 17.43
C TYR A 215 17.46 -37.08 16.67
N THR A 216 16.31 -37.42 17.24
CA THR A 216 15.02 -37.35 16.53
C THR A 216 14.38 -35.98 16.55
N PHE A 217 14.45 -35.24 17.66
CA PHE A 217 13.77 -33.95 17.85
C PHE A 217 14.69 -32.74 17.75
N TYR A 218 15.96 -32.85 18.13
CA TYR A 218 16.90 -31.72 18.07
C TYR A 218 17.70 -31.71 16.76
N GLN A 219 18.17 -32.88 16.33
CA GLN A 219 18.92 -33.05 15.07
C GLN A 219 18.03 -33.44 13.88
N ASN A 220 16.71 -33.61 14.09
CA ASN A 220 15.73 -33.94 13.05
C ASN A 220 16.06 -35.19 12.21
N LEU A 221 16.76 -36.18 12.78
CA LEU A 221 17.03 -37.45 12.11
C LEU A 221 15.79 -38.34 12.12
N SER A 222 15.59 -39.10 11.06
CA SER A 222 14.55 -40.14 11.02
C SER A 222 14.84 -41.24 12.05
N GLN A 223 13.80 -41.95 12.50
CA GLN A 223 13.98 -43.08 13.43
C GLN A 223 14.89 -44.19 12.87
N LYS A 224 15.01 -44.29 11.54
CA LYS A 224 15.94 -45.21 10.89
C LYS A 224 17.39 -44.73 11.03
N GLU A 225 17.66 -43.48 10.70
CA GLU A 225 19.01 -42.86 10.84
C GLU A 225 19.46 -42.80 12.29
N ALA A 226 18.55 -42.48 13.21
CA ALA A 226 18.81 -42.54 14.65
C ALA A 226 19.13 -43.98 15.10
N GLY A 227 18.44 -44.99 14.55
CA GLY A 227 18.72 -46.40 14.82
C GLY A 227 20.09 -46.83 14.30
N GLU A 228 20.50 -46.37 13.13
CA GLU A 228 21.83 -46.61 12.54
C GLU A 228 22.94 -46.00 13.40
N LYS A 229 22.77 -44.77 13.91
CA LYS A 229 23.75 -44.13 14.82
C LYS A 229 23.89 -44.85 16.17
N VAL A 230 22.78 -45.39 16.66
CA VAL A 230 22.66 -45.94 18.01
C VAL A 230 22.86 -47.46 18.01
N GLY A 231 22.90 -48.11 16.84
CA GLY A 231 23.12 -49.55 16.68
C GLY A 231 21.89 -50.40 16.98
N ILE A 232 20.68 -49.88 16.75
CA ILE A 232 19.40 -50.58 17.00
C ILE A 232 18.43 -50.43 15.83
N SER A 233 17.44 -51.32 15.73
CA SER A 233 16.44 -51.22 14.66
C SER A 233 15.52 -50.01 14.83
N GLN A 234 14.99 -49.48 13.72
CA GLN A 234 14.02 -48.39 13.71
C GLN A 234 12.80 -48.68 14.62
N MET A 235 12.32 -49.93 14.64
CA MET A 235 11.20 -50.34 15.48
C MET A 235 11.56 -50.27 16.98
N HIS A 236 12.82 -50.56 17.33
CA HIS A 236 13.32 -50.39 18.69
C HIS A 236 13.42 -48.91 19.07
N VAL A 237 13.91 -48.04 18.17
CA VAL A 237 13.91 -46.58 18.36
C VAL A 237 12.49 -46.07 18.62
N SER A 238 11.51 -46.48 17.80
CA SER A 238 10.10 -46.11 17.98
C SER A 238 9.56 -46.51 19.36
N ARG A 239 9.93 -47.71 19.85
CA ARG A 239 9.51 -48.19 21.16
C ARG A 239 10.14 -47.39 22.30
N ILE A 240 11.42 -47.04 22.18
CA ILE A 240 12.12 -46.23 23.19
C ILE A 240 11.56 -44.81 23.20
N GLN A 241 11.37 -44.19 22.03
CA GLN A 241 10.79 -42.85 21.90
C GLN A 241 9.38 -42.79 22.53
N ARG A 242 8.50 -43.77 22.25
CA ARG A 242 7.18 -43.84 22.89
C ARG A 242 7.26 -43.95 24.41
N ARG A 243 8.20 -44.74 24.92
CA ARG A 243 8.40 -44.88 26.38
C ARG A 243 8.93 -43.59 26.99
N ALA A 244 9.90 -42.95 26.36
CA ALA A 244 10.48 -41.69 26.80
C ALA A 244 9.41 -40.58 26.84
N LEU A 245 8.62 -40.43 25.77
CA LEU A 245 7.51 -39.48 25.71
C LEU A 245 6.44 -39.74 26.77
N LYS A 246 6.15 -41.01 27.07
CA LYS A 246 5.23 -41.38 28.16
C LYS A 246 5.77 -40.93 29.53
N LYS A 247 7.06 -41.18 29.81
CA LYS A 247 7.71 -40.72 31.05
C LYS A 247 7.70 -39.20 31.19
N LEU A 248 8.04 -38.48 30.11
CA LEU A 248 7.98 -37.02 30.08
C LEU A 248 6.56 -36.51 30.36
N LYS A 249 5.55 -37.12 29.74
CA LYS A 249 4.14 -36.75 29.97
C LYS A 249 3.71 -36.99 31.43
N GLU A 250 4.11 -38.10 32.03
CA GLU A 250 3.80 -38.40 33.44
C GLU A 250 4.50 -37.42 34.37
N ALA A 251 5.78 -37.10 34.13
CA ALA A 251 6.54 -36.12 34.92
C ALA A 251 5.92 -34.70 34.84
N LEU A 252 5.54 -34.26 33.64
CA LEU A 252 4.90 -32.96 33.43
C LEU A 252 3.50 -32.89 34.07
N GLN A 253 2.74 -33.98 34.08
CA GLN A 253 1.42 -34.02 34.74
C GLN A 253 1.52 -33.92 36.26
N ILE A 254 2.58 -34.46 36.87
CA ILE A 254 2.82 -34.37 38.31
C ILE A 254 3.17 -32.94 38.71
N ASP A 255 4.07 -32.28 37.96
CA ASP A 255 4.43 -30.87 38.21
C ASP A 255 3.25 -29.90 38.00
N THR A 256 2.27 -30.24 37.15
CA THR A 256 1.05 -29.43 36.95
C THR A 256 0.03 -29.62 38.09
N LEU A 257 0.14 -30.68 38.89
CA LEU A 257 -0.72 -30.98 40.04
C LEU A 257 -0.15 -30.45 41.37
N GLU A 258 1.12 -30.07 41.40
CA GLU A 258 1.81 -29.48 42.57
C GLU A 258 1.85 -27.93 42.54
N LEU A 259 1.17 -27.31 41.56
CA LEU A 259 0.89 -25.87 41.44
C LEU A 259 -0.59 -25.59 41.68
#